data_AF-A0A965URL5-F1
#
_entry.id   AF-A0A965URL5-F1
#
_cell.length_a   1.000
_cell.length_b   1.000
_cell.length_c   1.000
_cell.angle_alpha   90.00
_cell.angle_beta   90.00
_cell.angle_gamma   90.00
#
_symmetry.space_group_name_H-M   'P 1'
#
loop_
_entity.id
_entity.type
_entity.pdbx_description
1 polymer ?
#
loop_
_entity_poly.entity_id
_entity_poly.type
_entity_poly.pdbx_seq_one_letter_code
_entity_poly.pdbx_strand_id
1 'polypeptide(L)'
;MKKVVVTQAFGDQWLEVLNLTRPRMESYCKRHEQDFISIEKPLAHPVQYSKLIIPHLMTTKGYDVVTFLDADVLVALDCPDISLDVEKFCAFDEGA
;
A
#
# COMPACT_ATOMS: atom_id res chain seq x y z
N MET A 1 0.13 17.91 -0.21
CA MET A 1 0.50 16.79 0.65
C MET A 1 1.01 15.67 -0.24
N LYS A 2 2.25 15.23 -0.07
CA LYS A 2 2.86 14.18 -0.88
C LYS A 2 2.44 12.82 -0.31
N LYS A 3 1.69 12.04 -1.10
CA LYS A 3 1.06 10.78 -0.67
C LYS A 3 1.61 9.62 -1.48
N VAL A 4 1.75 8.45 -0.84
CA VAL A 4 2.15 7.23 -1.54
C VAL A 4 1.41 6.01 -1.01
N VAL A 5 1.01 5.14 -1.94
CA VAL A 5 0.60 3.77 -1.65
C VAL A 5 1.78 2.84 -1.88
N VAL A 6 2.05 1.98 -0.91
CA VAL A 6 3.14 1.01 -0.94
C VAL A 6 2.54 -0.39 -0.83
N THR A 7 3.03 -1.30 -1.67
CA THR A 7 2.77 -2.73 -1.55
C THR A 7 4.07 -3.51 -1.59
N GLN A 8 4.02 -4.78 -1.22
CA GLN A 8 5.17 -5.69 -1.30
C GLN A 8 4.73 -7.08 -1.78
N ALA A 9 5.53 -7.72 -2.61
CA ALA A 9 5.31 -9.09 -3.06
C ALA A 9 6.65 -9.80 -3.24
N PHE A 10 6.81 -10.97 -2.63
CA PHE A 10 8.07 -11.72 -2.66
C PHE A 10 7.85 -13.17 -3.08
N GLY A 11 8.57 -13.61 -4.12
CA GLY A 11 8.41 -14.94 -4.70
C GLY A 11 7.27 -15.02 -5.73
N ASP A 12 7.35 -16.02 -6.60
CA ASP A 12 6.54 -16.10 -7.83
C ASP A 12 5.04 -16.08 -7.54
N GLN A 13 4.58 -16.83 -6.54
CA GLN A 13 3.16 -16.88 -6.16
C GLN A 13 2.61 -15.52 -5.72
N TRP A 14 3.39 -14.74 -4.96
CA TRP A 14 2.96 -13.40 -4.54
C TRP A 14 3.03 -12.38 -5.68
N LEU A 15 3.97 -12.55 -6.63
CA LEU A 15 4.02 -11.74 -7.84
C LEU A 15 2.81 -12.00 -8.74
N GLU A 16 2.34 -13.26 -8.84
CA GLU A 16 1.09 -13.59 -9.53
C GLU A 16 -0.12 -12.90 -8.90
N VAL A 17 -0.23 -12.94 -7.56
CA VAL A 17 -1.29 -12.21 -6.82
C VAL A 17 -1.20 -10.71 -7.10
N LEU A 18 0.00 -10.13 -7.02
CA LEU A 18 0.20 -8.71 -7.27
C LEU A 18 -0.18 -8.32 -8.71
N ASN A 19 0.06 -9.17 -9.71
CA ASN A 19 -0.37 -8.89 -11.09
C ASN A 19 -1.89 -8.76 -11.23
N LEU A 20 -2.66 -9.44 -10.36
CA LEU A 20 -4.13 -9.35 -10.34
C LEU A 20 -4.62 -8.08 -9.61
N THR A 21 -3.96 -7.67 -8.53
CA THR A 21 -4.42 -6.58 -7.66
C THR A 21 -3.82 -5.21 -8.04
N ARG A 22 -2.58 -5.18 -8.54
CA ARG A 22 -1.84 -3.95 -8.92
C ARG A 22 -2.65 -3.00 -9.82
N PRO A 23 -3.36 -3.45 -10.88
CA PRO A 23 -4.11 -2.54 -11.71
C PRO A 23 -5.19 -1.74 -10.93
N ARG A 24 -5.78 -2.34 -9.88
CA ARG A 24 -6.74 -1.64 -9.01
C ARG A 24 -6.04 -0.63 -8.10
N MET A 25 -4.86 -0.97 -7.57
CA MET A 25 -4.05 -0.06 -6.76
C MET A 25 -3.54 1.14 -7.57
N GLU A 26 -2.99 0.91 -8.76
CA GLU A 26 -2.53 1.97 -9.67
C GLU A 26 -3.68 2.88 -10.12
N SER A 27 -4.84 2.29 -10.43
CA SER A 27 -6.04 3.06 -10.76
C SER A 27 -6.49 3.93 -9.57
N TYR A 28 -6.48 3.38 -8.35
CA TYR A 28 -6.78 4.13 -7.13
C TYR A 28 -5.80 5.30 -6.92
N CYS A 29 -4.50 5.04 -7.04
CA CYS A 29 -3.45 6.05 -6.91
C CYS A 29 -3.63 7.18 -7.94
N LYS A 30 -3.95 6.83 -9.19
CA LYS A 30 -4.22 7.79 -10.25
C LYS A 30 -5.45 8.66 -9.95
N ARG A 31 -6.54 8.09 -9.42
CA ARG A 31 -7.77 8.83 -9.09
C ARG A 31 -7.55 9.85 -7.97
N HIS A 32 -6.69 9.53 -7.03
CA HIS A 32 -6.49 10.34 -5.81
C HIS A 32 -5.13 11.05 -5.75
N GLU A 33 -4.44 11.13 -6.90
CA GLU A 33 -3.15 11.82 -7.06
C GLU A 33 -2.10 11.37 -6.03
N GLN A 34 -1.90 10.06 -5.94
CA GLN A 34 -0.91 9.42 -5.06
C GLN A 34 0.18 8.73 -5.87
N ASP A 35 1.40 8.72 -5.35
CA ASP A 35 2.47 7.89 -5.89
C ASP A 35 2.19 6.40 -5.59
N PHE A 36 2.74 5.51 -6.40
CA PHE A 36 2.64 4.06 -6.19
C PHE A 36 4.04 3.43 -6.15
N ILE A 37 4.33 2.63 -5.11
CA ILE A 37 5.58 1.90 -4.97
C ILE A 37 5.28 0.41 -4.75
N SER A 38 5.87 -0.44 -5.58
CA SER A 38 5.87 -1.89 -5.43
C SER A 38 7.26 -2.38 -4.99
N ILE A 39 7.34 -3.06 -3.85
CA ILE A 39 8.57 -3.65 -3.33
C ILE A 39 8.60 -5.13 -3.69
N GLU A 40 9.37 -5.48 -4.71
CA GLU A 40 9.43 -6.85 -5.26
C GLU A 40 10.73 -7.59 -4.89
N LYS A 41 11.61 -6.91 -4.13
CA LYS A 41 12.81 -7.49 -3.54
C LYS A 41 12.81 -7.21 -2.04
N PRO A 42 13.03 -8.22 -1.18
CA PRO A 42 13.05 -8.00 0.26
C PRO A 42 14.09 -6.95 0.67
N LEU A 43 13.72 -6.09 1.62
CA LEU A 43 14.60 -5.07 2.20
C LEU A 43 15.05 -5.44 3.62
N ALA A 44 14.44 -6.46 4.22
CA ALA A 44 14.71 -6.92 5.57
C ALA A 44 14.51 -8.44 5.70
N HIS A 45 15.02 -9.01 6.80
CA HIS A 45 14.72 -10.38 7.23
C HIS A 45 14.15 -10.36 8.66
N PRO A 46 13.01 -11.03 8.93
CA PRO A 46 12.11 -11.73 8.01
C PRO A 46 11.53 -10.83 6.90
N VAL A 47 11.26 -11.41 5.71
CA VAL A 47 10.89 -10.65 4.50
C VAL A 47 9.66 -9.77 4.70
N GLN A 48 8.74 -10.19 5.57
CA GLN A 48 7.50 -9.49 5.90
C GLN A 48 7.75 -8.11 6.50
N TYR A 49 8.92 -7.89 7.13
CA TYR A 49 9.30 -6.61 7.72
C TYR A 49 9.79 -5.59 6.69
N SER A 50 9.86 -5.93 5.40
CA SER A 50 10.15 -4.95 4.35
C SER A 50 9.13 -3.79 4.34
N LYS A 51 7.91 -4.01 4.85
CA LYS A 51 6.88 -2.97 5.07
C LYS A 51 7.29 -1.89 6.08
N LEU A 52 8.27 -2.16 6.95
CA LEU A 52 8.82 -1.17 7.90
C LEU A 52 9.70 -0.11 7.20
N ILE A 53 9.72 -0.07 5.87
CA ILE A 53 10.32 1.03 5.10
C ILE A 53 9.54 2.36 5.24
N ILE A 54 8.31 2.33 5.78
CA ILE A 54 7.43 3.51 5.92
C ILE A 54 8.15 4.72 6.55
N PRO A 55 8.85 4.61 7.70
CA PRO A 55 9.53 5.76 8.28
C PRO A 55 10.64 6.31 7.37
N HIS A 56 11.33 5.46 6.61
CA HIS A 56 12.33 5.90 5.63
C HIS A 56 11.69 6.68 4.48
N LEU A 57 10.56 6.23 3.96
CA LEU A 57 9.81 6.96 2.93
C LEU A 57 9.38 8.34 3.43
N MET A 58 8.86 8.42 4.66
CA MET A 58 8.45 9.70 5.24
C MET A 58 9.65 10.63 5.46
N THR A 59 10.68 10.16 6.17
CA THR A 59 11.81 11.01 6.61
C THR A 59 12.79 11.37 5.50
N THR A 60 12.96 10.53 4.48
CA THR A 60 13.98 10.74 3.44
C THR A 60 13.41 11.09 2.07
N LYS A 61 12.18 10.65 1.75
CA LYS A 61 11.51 10.95 0.48
C LYS A 61 10.45 12.05 0.61
N GLY A 62 10.20 12.54 1.83
CA GLY A 62 9.30 13.65 2.12
C GLY A 62 7.83 13.32 1.87
N TYR A 63 7.44 12.06 2.08
CA TYR A 63 6.01 11.69 2.04
C TYR A 63 5.35 12.08 3.36
N ASP A 64 4.22 12.76 3.26
CA ASP A 64 3.39 13.16 4.39
C ASP A 64 2.48 12.01 4.86
N VAL A 65 1.99 11.21 3.90
CA VAL A 65 1.16 10.02 4.18
C VAL A 65 1.69 8.84 3.37
N VAL A 66 1.87 7.72 4.07
CA VAL A 66 2.26 6.43 3.47
C VAL A 66 1.20 5.41 3.83
N THR A 67 0.47 4.94 2.82
CA THR A 67 -0.53 3.87 2.97
C THR A 67 0.08 2.56 2.53
N PHE A 68 0.06 1.55 3.39
CA PHE A 68 0.51 0.21 3.02
C PHE A 68 -0.69 -0.67 2.71
N LEU A 69 -0.68 -1.29 1.52
CA LEU A 69 -1.66 -2.31 1.12
C LEU A 69 -0.90 -3.63 0.87
N ASP A 70 -1.32 -4.71 1.54
CA ASP A 70 -0.81 -6.05 1.23
C ASP A 70 -1.13 -6.40 -0.25
N ALA A 71 -0.31 -7.26 -0.86
CA ALA A 71 -0.41 -7.60 -2.28
C ALA A 71 -1.74 -8.27 -2.65
N ASP A 72 -2.42 -8.89 -1.70
CA ASP A 72 -3.74 -9.52 -1.86
C ASP A 72 -4.93 -8.57 -1.63
N VAL A 73 -4.68 -7.28 -1.35
CA VAL A 73 -5.74 -6.28 -1.25
C VAL A 73 -6.26 -5.88 -2.63
N LEU A 74 -7.55 -6.09 -2.87
CA LEU A 74 -8.23 -5.64 -4.07
C LEU A 74 -9.01 -4.35 -3.81
N VAL A 75 -8.49 -3.22 -4.32
CA VAL A 75 -9.14 -1.91 -4.13
C VAL A 75 -10.43 -1.79 -4.95
N ALA A 76 -11.54 -1.43 -4.29
CA ALA A 76 -12.81 -1.16 -4.93
C ALA A 76 -12.72 0.03 -5.92
N LEU A 77 -13.53 0.01 -6.97
CA LEU A 77 -13.47 1.04 -8.03
C LEU A 77 -13.88 2.43 -7.52
N ASP A 78 -14.75 2.45 -6.53
CA ASP A 78 -15.34 3.61 -5.86
C ASP A 78 -14.70 3.89 -4.49
N CYS A 79 -13.61 3.19 -4.14
CA CYS A 79 -12.92 3.40 -2.87
C CYS A 79 -12.52 4.89 -2.71
N PRO A 80 -12.99 5.57 -1.63
CA PRO A 80 -12.66 6.96 -1.37
C PRO A 80 -11.18 7.11 -0.99
N ASP A 81 -10.68 8.35 -0.95
CA ASP A 81 -9.29 8.59 -0.54
C ASP A 81 -9.11 8.32 0.95
N ILE A 82 -8.62 7.12 1.29
CA ILE A 82 -8.38 6.70 2.68
C ILE A 82 -7.24 7.48 3.35
N SER A 83 -6.40 8.19 2.58
CA SER A 83 -5.35 9.04 3.14
C SER A 83 -5.90 10.28 3.87
N LEU A 84 -7.21 10.54 3.79
CA LEU A 84 -7.89 11.60 4.52
C LEU A 84 -8.30 11.20 5.94
N ASP A 85 -8.29 9.90 6.26
CA ASP A 85 -8.77 9.35 7.54
C ASP A 85 -7.62 8.92 8.48
N VAL A 86 -6.45 9.53 8.37
CA VAL A 86 -5.19 9.14 9.07
C VAL A 86 -5.23 9.17 10.61
N GLU A 87 -6.26 9.76 11.21
CA GLU A 87 -6.45 9.81 12.68
C GLU A 87 -7.46 8.77 13.20
N LYS A 88 -8.00 7.93 12.31
CA LYS A 88 -9.03 6.94 12.67
C LYS A 88 -8.47 5.54 12.53
N PHE A 89 -8.73 4.72 13.54
CA PHE A 89 -8.63 3.28 13.38
C PHE A 89 -9.94 2.77 12.79
N CYS A 90 -9.89 2.27 11.57
CA CYS A 90 -11.02 1.66 10.89
C CYS A 90 -10.77 0.15 10.79
N ALA A 91 -11.62 -0.64 11.46
CA ALA A 91 -11.64 -2.09 11.34
C ALA A 91 -13.05 -2.53 10.91
N PHE A 92 -13.11 -3.51 10.01
CA PHE A 92 -14.36 -4.20 9.73
C PHE A 92 -14.60 -5.22 10.85
N ASP A 93 -15.71 -5.07 11.57
CA ASP A 93 -16.15 -6.03 12.58
C ASP A 93 -17.08 -7.05 11.90
N GLU A 94 -16.55 -8.24 11.62
CA GLU A 94 -17.32 -9.34 11.02
C GLU A 94 -18.38 -9.94 11.98
N GLY A 95 -18.43 -9.50 13.24
CA GLY A 95 -19.27 -10.07 14.29
C GLY A 95 -20.31 -9.14 14.94
N ALA A 96 -20.49 -7.91 14.43
CA ALA A 96 -21.46 -6.93 14.95
C ALA A 96 -22.84 -7.01 14.28
#